data_AF-A0A0F9BE67-F1
#
_entry.id   AF-A0A0F9BE67-F1
#
_cell.length_a   1.000
_cell.length_b   1.000
_cell.length_c   1.000
_cell.angle_alpha   90.00
_cell.angle_beta   90.00
_cell.angle_gamma   90.00
#
_symmetry.space_group_name_H-M   'P 1'
#
loop_
_entity.id
_entity.type
_entity.pdbx_description
1 polymer ?
#
loop_
_entity_poly.entity_id
_entity_poly.type
_entity_poly.pdbx_seq_one_letter_code
_entity_poly.pdbx_strand_id
1 'polypeptide(L)'
;AGAIVAKHGNRNLSSKSGASDALTQLGINVMVGPAVVERELAEAGIGFMMAPMHHPAVAHVMPTRSELGTRTIFNILGPLTNPAGVKRQLTGAYTRDLIEPMALTLKQLGSEKAWLVHGSDGTDELTITGISWVAALEDGVVNLRELHPEDAGLPVHSFEAIAGGEPAENTRHFKALLDGVLSGYRDAVLLNAAAALVVADVAPDLKSGVEMARESIDSGAARDRIEKVARISQTK
;
A
#
# COMPACT_ATOMS: atom_id res chain seq x y z
N ALA A 1 0.80 13.53 -3.70
CA ALA A 1 -0.45 14.06 -4.25
C ALA A 1 -1.46 14.52 -3.18
N GLY A 2 -1.04 15.13 -2.06
CA GLY A 2 -1.94 15.82 -1.11
C GLY A 2 -2.60 14.96 -0.01
N ALA A 3 -2.83 13.66 -0.22
CA ALA A 3 -3.35 12.78 0.83
C ALA A 3 -2.34 12.56 1.96
N ILE A 4 -2.81 12.55 3.21
CA ILE A 4 -2.00 12.13 4.38
C ILE A 4 -2.04 10.60 4.48
N VAL A 5 -0.87 9.95 4.54
CA VAL A 5 -0.76 8.48 4.45
C VAL A 5 -0.20 7.88 5.73
N ALA A 6 -1.04 7.16 6.48
CA ALA A 6 -0.60 6.34 7.60
C ALA A 6 -0.38 4.88 7.14
N LYS A 7 0.82 4.57 6.67
CA LYS A 7 1.16 3.25 6.08
C LYS A 7 1.49 2.26 7.20
N HIS A 8 0.63 1.27 7.37
CA HIS A 8 0.93 0.08 8.19
C HIS A 8 1.64 -0.97 7.32
N GLY A 9 2.70 -1.58 7.84
CA GLY A 9 3.46 -2.60 7.12
C GLY A 9 4.29 -3.47 8.05
N ASN A 10 4.86 -4.54 7.51
CA ASN A 10 5.73 -5.45 8.24
C ASN A 10 6.96 -5.81 7.40
N ARG A 11 7.97 -6.40 8.04
CA ARG A 11 9.04 -7.11 7.33
C ARG A 11 8.47 -8.35 6.67
N ASN A 12 9.10 -8.75 5.58
CA ASN A 12 8.56 -9.74 4.68
C ASN A 12 8.40 -11.13 5.34
N LEU A 13 7.35 -11.85 4.94
CA LEU A 13 7.12 -13.25 5.32
C LEU A 13 7.12 -14.21 4.10
N SER A 14 6.96 -13.71 2.86
CA SER A 14 6.75 -14.57 1.69
C SER A 14 7.28 -14.09 0.33
N SER A 15 7.74 -12.84 0.16
CA SER A 15 8.39 -12.40 -1.10
C SER A 15 9.89 -12.13 -0.91
N LYS A 16 10.61 -11.87 -2.01
CA LYS A 16 12.06 -11.62 -1.98
C LYS A 16 12.44 -10.26 -1.34
N SER A 17 11.49 -9.33 -1.25
CA SER A 17 11.72 -7.98 -0.72
C SER A 17 10.40 -7.34 -0.29
N GLY A 18 10.32 -6.90 0.96
CA GLY A 18 9.13 -6.25 1.51
C GLY A 18 9.23 -4.73 1.44
N ALA A 19 8.11 -4.04 1.66
CA ALA A 19 8.08 -2.57 1.68
C ALA A 19 9.09 -1.97 2.67
N SER A 20 9.28 -2.60 3.85
CA SER A 20 10.25 -2.13 4.84
C SER A 20 11.70 -2.20 4.35
N ASP A 21 12.04 -3.19 3.52
CA ASP A 21 13.41 -3.39 3.05
C ASP A 21 13.77 -2.31 2.03
N ALA A 22 12.83 -1.99 1.13
CA ALA A 22 12.97 -0.88 0.20
C ALA A 22 13.07 0.47 0.92
N LEU A 23 12.21 0.74 1.91
CA LEU A 23 12.25 1.98 2.71
C LEU A 23 13.56 2.11 3.50
N THR A 24 14.07 1.03 4.07
CA THR A 24 15.35 1.02 4.79
C THR A 24 16.50 1.39 3.86
N GLN A 25 16.50 0.90 2.61
CA GLN A 25 17.52 1.27 1.62
C GLN A 25 17.45 2.72 1.15
N LEU A 26 16.33 3.40 1.40
CA LEU A 26 16.16 4.83 1.18
C LEU A 26 16.55 5.68 2.41
N GLY A 27 17.08 5.05 3.46
CA GLY A 27 17.53 5.73 4.68
C GLY A 27 16.41 5.99 5.69
N ILE A 28 15.23 5.41 5.51
CA ILE A 28 14.14 5.50 6.50
C ILE A 28 14.40 4.50 7.62
N ASN A 29 14.48 4.99 8.86
CA ASN A 29 14.45 4.13 10.03
C ASN A 29 13.00 3.71 10.30
N VAL A 30 12.65 2.48 9.94
CA VAL A 30 11.29 1.94 10.10
C VAL A 30 10.99 1.44 11.53
N MET A 31 11.97 1.40 12.42
CA MET A 31 11.84 0.90 13.80
C MET A 31 11.66 2.07 14.79
N VAL A 32 10.76 2.99 14.47
CA VAL A 32 10.50 4.19 15.28
C VAL A 32 9.22 4.04 16.12
N GLY A 33 9.15 4.81 17.21
CA GLY A 33 7.99 4.83 18.11
C GLY A 33 6.87 5.77 17.64
N PRO A 34 5.69 5.72 18.27
CA PRO A 34 4.52 6.51 17.87
C PRO A 34 4.78 8.02 17.75
N ALA A 35 5.55 8.61 18.67
CA ALA A 35 5.85 10.05 18.65
C ALA A 35 6.60 10.50 17.38
N VAL A 36 7.46 9.65 16.82
CA VAL A 36 8.15 9.93 15.57
C VAL A 36 7.18 9.80 14.39
N VAL A 37 6.35 8.76 14.37
CA VAL A 37 5.33 8.57 13.33
C VAL A 37 4.33 9.73 13.29
N GLU A 38 3.91 10.24 14.45
CA GLU A 38 3.04 11.43 14.53
C GLU A 38 3.69 12.66 13.88
N ARG A 39 5.00 12.85 14.08
CA ARG A 39 5.76 13.91 13.42
C ARG A 39 5.92 13.67 11.92
N GLU A 40 6.17 12.44 11.48
CA GLU A 40 6.20 12.08 10.06
C GLU A 40 4.87 12.43 9.37
N LEU A 41 3.74 12.08 9.99
CA LEU A 41 2.41 12.43 9.50
C LEU A 41 2.18 13.94 9.45
N ALA A 42 2.51 14.66 10.53
CA ALA A 42 2.28 16.11 10.62
C ALA A 42 3.19 16.92 9.69
N GLU A 43 4.46 16.55 9.59
CA GLU A 43 5.46 17.34 8.86
C GLU A 43 5.66 16.85 7.43
N ALA A 44 5.70 15.54 7.19
CA ALA A 44 5.91 14.96 5.86
C ALA A 44 4.61 14.61 5.14
N GLY A 45 3.50 14.42 5.86
CA GLY A 45 2.24 13.97 5.28
C GLY A 45 2.19 12.46 5.03
N ILE A 46 3.17 11.71 5.49
CA ILE A 46 3.22 10.24 5.41
C ILE A 46 4.04 9.71 6.57
N GLY A 47 3.58 8.64 7.21
CA GLY A 47 4.31 7.95 8.28
C GLY A 47 4.23 6.44 8.11
N PHE A 48 5.30 5.73 8.50
CA PHE A 48 5.39 4.27 8.40
C PHE A 48 5.31 3.63 9.79
N MET A 49 4.29 2.79 9.98
CA MET A 49 4.06 2.04 11.20
C MET A 49 4.49 0.59 10.98
N MET A 50 5.61 0.20 11.58
CA MET A 50 6.10 -1.18 11.56
C MET A 50 5.30 -2.04 12.53
N ALA A 51 4.67 -3.11 12.04
CA ALA A 51 3.71 -3.92 12.80
C ALA A 51 4.23 -4.39 14.18
N PRO A 52 5.47 -4.93 14.33
CA PRO A 52 6.04 -5.26 15.64
C PRO A 52 6.06 -4.12 16.67
N MET A 53 6.17 -2.86 16.23
CA MET A 53 6.20 -1.69 17.11
C MET A 53 4.82 -1.32 17.66
N HIS A 54 3.76 -1.70 16.96
CA HIS A 54 2.37 -1.34 17.30
C HIS A 54 1.51 -2.52 17.76
N HIS A 55 1.95 -3.75 17.51
CA HIS A 55 1.26 -4.97 17.88
C HIS A 55 2.17 -5.92 18.70
N PRO A 56 2.75 -5.48 19.82
CA PRO A 56 3.72 -6.27 20.57
C PRO A 56 3.16 -7.61 21.08
N ALA A 57 1.84 -7.65 21.36
CA ALA A 57 1.16 -8.86 21.79
C ALA A 57 1.18 -9.98 20.73
N VAL A 58 1.37 -9.67 19.45
CA VAL A 58 1.50 -10.67 18.38
C VAL A 58 2.71 -11.57 18.61
N ALA A 59 3.75 -11.11 19.32
CA ALA A 59 4.91 -11.93 19.67
C ALA A 59 4.53 -13.23 20.41
N HIS A 60 3.43 -13.22 21.17
CA HIS A 60 2.96 -14.41 21.91
C HIS A 60 2.38 -15.50 21.00
N VAL A 61 1.87 -15.15 19.82
CA VAL A 61 1.29 -16.12 18.88
C VAL A 61 2.26 -16.53 17.76
N MET A 62 3.36 -15.78 17.59
CA MET A 62 4.34 -16.06 16.53
C MET A 62 4.97 -17.47 16.58
N PRO A 63 5.37 -18.03 17.75
CA PRO A 63 5.93 -19.38 17.80
C PRO A 63 4.98 -20.44 17.24
N THR A 64 3.72 -20.42 17.71
CA THR A 64 2.68 -21.34 17.23
C THR A 64 2.39 -21.18 15.74
N ARG A 65 2.39 -19.94 15.23
CA ARG A 65 2.20 -19.70 13.79
C ARG A 65 3.34 -20.28 12.96
N SER A 66 4.57 -20.14 13.42
CA SER A 66 5.75 -20.70 12.76
C SER A 66 5.71 -22.22 12.75
N GLU A 67 5.32 -22.86 13.86
CA GLU A 67 5.16 -24.32 13.96
C GLU A 67 4.06 -24.85 13.05
N LEU A 68 2.93 -24.14 12.93
CA LEU A 68 1.82 -24.53 12.07
C LEU A 68 2.18 -24.47 10.57
N GLY A 69 3.03 -23.53 10.17
CA GLY A 69 3.52 -23.41 8.78
C GLY A 69 2.44 -23.21 7.72
N THR A 70 1.20 -22.88 8.12
CA THR A 70 0.04 -22.73 7.23
C THR A 70 -0.63 -21.38 7.42
N ARG A 71 -1.44 -20.98 6.43
CA ARG A 71 -2.23 -19.74 6.50
C ARG A 71 -3.31 -19.88 7.57
N THR A 72 -3.47 -18.84 8.38
CA THR A 72 -4.54 -18.71 9.38
C THR A 72 -5.20 -17.34 9.23
N ILE A 73 -6.19 -17.04 10.06
CA ILE A 73 -6.82 -15.71 10.10
C ILE A 73 -5.79 -14.58 10.32
N PHE A 74 -4.68 -14.85 11.01
CA PHE A 74 -3.61 -13.87 11.21
C PHE A 74 -2.92 -13.41 9.91
N ASN A 75 -3.08 -14.12 8.80
CA ASN A 75 -2.57 -13.71 7.50
C ASN A 75 -3.40 -12.59 6.85
N ILE A 76 -4.63 -12.35 7.34
CA ILE A 76 -5.54 -11.33 6.80
C ILE A 76 -5.83 -10.21 7.79
N LEU A 77 -5.39 -10.34 9.05
CA LEU A 77 -5.64 -9.34 10.10
C LEU A 77 -4.81 -8.06 9.95
N GLY A 78 -3.60 -8.14 9.40
CA GLY A 78 -2.68 -6.98 9.37
C GLY A 78 -3.29 -5.71 8.74
N PRO A 79 -3.91 -5.80 7.55
CA PRO A 79 -4.61 -4.67 6.94
C PRO A 79 -5.88 -4.21 7.67
N LEU A 80 -6.41 -5.00 8.60
CA LEU A 80 -7.62 -4.70 9.38
C LEU A 80 -7.30 -4.03 10.72
N THR A 81 -6.02 -3.90 11.07
CA THR A 81 -5.56 -3.42 12.38
C THR A 81 -4.64 -2.20 12.29
N ASN A 82 -4.87 -1.29 11.32
CA ASN A 82 -4.03 -0.10 11.18
C ASN A 82 -3.99 0.71 12.52
N PRO A 83 -2.80 0.93 13.13
CA PRO A 83 -2.70 1.58 14.44
C PRO A 83 -3.20 3.03 14.47
N ALA A 84 -3.21 3.71 13.33
CA ALA A 84 -3.67 5.10 13.22
C ALA A 84 -5.20 5.23 13.11
N GLY A 85 -5.95 4.13 13.13
CA GLY A 85 -7.42 4.16 13.09
C GLY A 85 -7.98 4.78 11.81
N VAL A 86 -7.28 4.61 10.68
CA VAL A 86 -7.68 5.18 9.39
C VAL A 86 -9.09 4.77 9.00
N LYS A 87 -9.88 5.72 8.50
CA LYS A 87 -11.26 5.50 8.04
C LYS A 87 -11.36 5.24 6.54
N ARG A 88 -10.26 5.47 5.82
CA ARG A 88 -10.13 5.32 4.37
C ARG A 88 -8.94 4.42 4.06
N GLN A 89 -9.13 3.34 3.30
CA GLN A 89 -8.03 2.42 3.00
C GLN A 89 -8.15 1.66 1.67
N LEU A 90 -7.03 1.55 0.96
CA LEU A 90 -6.83 0.59 -0.13
C LEU A 90 -6.04 -0.59 0.43
N THR A 91 -6.49 -1.82 0.18
CA THR A 91 -5.88 -3.02 0.76
C THR A 91 -5.97 -4.20 -0.19
N GLY A 92 -4.85 -4.89 -0.35
CA GLY A 92 -4.75 -6.14 -1.07
C GLY A 92 -5.20 -7.36 -0.27
N ALA A 93 -5.71 -8.36 -0.98
CA ALA A 93 -5.80 -9.74 -0.48
C ALA A 93 -5.14 -10.71 -1.47
N TYR A 94 -4.54 -11.77 -0.93
CA TYR A 94 -3.86 -12.79 -1.73
C TYR A 94 -4.81 -13.72 -2.53
N THR A 95 -6.11 -13.63 -2.29
CA THR A 95 -7.15 -14.34 -3.05
C THR A 95 -8.39 -13.48 -3.14
N ARG A 96 -9.08 -13.59 -4.29
CA ARG A 96 -10.38 -12.96 -4.54
C ARG A 96 -11.41 -13.29 -3.47
N ASP A 97 -11.43 -14.51 -2.94
CA ASP A 97 -12.46 -14.96 -1.99
C ASP A 97 -12.45 -14.18 -0.66
N LEU A 98 -11.37 -13.47 -0.36
CA LEU A 98 -11.21 -12.72 0.89
C LEU A 98 -11.60 -11.25 0.80
N ILE A 99 -11.66 -10.66 -0.40
CA ILE A 99 -11.85 -9.21 -0.52
C ILE A 99 -13.20 -8.75 0.05
N GLU A 100 -14.27 -9.52 -0.18
CA GLU A 100 -15.60 -9.19 0.34
C GLU A 100 -15.71 -9.38 1.87
N PRO A 101 -15.34 -10.54 2.46
CA PRO A 101 -15.32 -10.68 3.92
C PRO A 101 -14.49 -9.61 4.64
N MET A 102 -13.34 -9.22 4.07
CA MET A 102 -12.50 -8.16 4.62
C MET A 102 -13.21 -6.80 4.56
N ALA A 103 -13.86 -6.46 3.45
CA ALA A 103 -14.61 -5.21 3.31
C ALA A 103 -15.79 -5.13 4.31
N LEU A 104 -16.53 -6.22 4.47
CA LEU A 104 -17.62 -6.32 5.46
C LEU A 104 -17.09 -6.19 6.89
N THR A 105 -15.92 -6.75 7.18
CA THR A 105 -15.27 -6.63 8.49
C THR A 105 -14.88 -5.17 8.76
N LEU A 106 -14.27 -4.48 7.80
CA LEU A 106 -13.89 -3.07 7.93
C LEU A 106 -15.10 -2.16 8.14
N LYS A 107 -16.22 -2.45 7.46
CA LYS A 107 -17.49 -1.76 7.72
C LYS A 107 -17.90 -1.90 9.18
N GLN A 108 -17.83 -3.10 9.76
CA GLN A 108 -18.17 -3.33 11.17
C GLN A 108 -17.19 -2.65 12.14
N LEU A 109 -15.91 -2.56 11.77
CA LEU A 109 -14.88 -1.83 12.51
C LEU A 109 -14.97 -0.30 12.33
N GLY A 110 -15.93 0.17 11.52
CA GLY A 110 -16.26 1.58 11.34
C GLY A 110 -15.40 2.31 10.32
N SER A 111 -14.90 1.63 9.29
CA SER A 111 -14.35 2.28 8.09
C SER A 111 -15.45 2.98 7.29
N GLU A 112 -15.11 4.13 6.71
CA GLU A 112 -16.03 4.95 5.90
C GLU A 112 -15.95 4.58 4.40
N LYS A 113 -14.72 4.44 3.88
CA LYS A 113 -14.47 4.10 2.48
C LYS A 113 -13.28 3.15 2.36
N ALA A 114 -13.46 1.98 1.77
CA ALA A 114 -12.36 1.03 1.64
C ALA A 114 -12.46 0.20 0.38
N TRP A 115 -11.36 0.01 -0.33
CA TRP A 115 -11.29 -0.89 -1.48
C TRP A 115 -10.39 -2.07 -1.14
N LEU A 116 -10.96 -3.27 -1.25
CA LEU A 116 -10.27 -4.53 -1.04
C LEU A 116 -10.06 -5.15 -2.41
N VAL A 117 -8.80 -5.38 -2.79
CA VAL A 117 -8.43 -5.65 -4.19
C VAL A 117 -7.66 -6.96 -4.33
N HIS A 118 -7.83 -7.59 -5.49
CA HIS A 118 -7.05 -8.74 -5.93
C HIS A 118 -6.87 -8.70 -7.45
N GLY A 119 -5.63 -8.78 -7.93
CA GLY A 119 -5.31 -8.77 -9.35
C GLY A 119 -5.48 -10.13 -10.01
N SER A 120 -5.86 -10.16 -11.30
CA SER A 120 -5.97 -11.40 -12.07
C SER A 120 -4.66 -12.16 -12.26
N ASP A 121 -3.52 -11.49 -12.03
CA ASP A 121 -2.18 -12.09 -12.00
C ASP A 121 -1.84 -12.74 -10.64
N GLY A 122 -2.75 -12.72 -9.68
CA GLY A 122 -2.59 -13.29 -8.35
C GLY A 122 -1.96 -12.34 -7.33
N THR A 123 -1.71 -11.08 -7.70
CA THR A 123 -1.19 -10.06 -6.78
C THR A 123 -2.26 -9.58 -5.79
N ASP A 124 -1.82 -9.13 -4.62
CA ASP A 124 -2.63 -8.40 -3.65
C ASP A 124 -2.63 -6.89 -3.95
N GLU A 125 -2.73 -6.53 -5.23
CA GLU A 125 -2.71 -5.15 -5.72
C GLU A 125 -3.77 -4.97 -6.82
N LEU A 126 -4.05 -3.72 -7.22
CA LEU A 126 -4.64 -3.51 -8.54
C LEU A 126 -3.57 -3.84 -9.58
N THR A 127 -3.82 -4.86 -10.41
CA THR A 127 -2.84 -5.29 -11.41
C THR A 127 -2.88 -4.39 -12.64
N ILE A 128 -1.69 -4.10 -13.19
CA ILE A 128 -1.53 -3.45 -14.50
C ILE A 128 -1.63 -4.44 -15.67
N THR A 129 -1.75 -5.74 -15.38
CA THR A 129 -1.69 -6.82 -16.39
C THR A 129 -3.05 -7.20 -16.97
N GLY A 130 -4.14 -6.73 -16.37
CA GLY A 130 -5.49 -7.13 -16.74
C GLY A 130 -6.51 -6.71 -15.68
N ILE A 131 -7.53 -7.53 -15.46
CA ILE A 131 -8.63 -7.19 -14.55
C ILE A 131 -8.20 -7.31 -13.09
N SER A 132 -8.68 -6.40 -12.25
CA SER A 132 -8.66 -6.53 -10.79
C SER A 132 -10.08 -6.66 -10.26
N TRP A 133 -10.29 -7.53 -9.29
CA TRP A 133 -11.54 -7.61 -8.55
C TRP A 133 -11.47 -6.69 -7.33
N VAL A 134 -12.55 -5.96 -7.08
CA VAL A 134 -12.65 -4.98 -6.00
C VAL A 134 -13.93 -5.19 -5.21
N ALA A 135 -13.81 -5.36 -3.90
CA ALA A 135 -14.91 -5.11 -2.96
C ALA A 135 -14.78 -3.69 -2.43
N ALA A 136 -15.65 -2.80 -2.90
CA ALA A 136 -15.67 -1.39 -2.56
C ALA A 136 -16.71 -1.11 -1.47
N LEU A 137 -16.24 -0.78 -0.27
CA LEU A 137 -17.04 -0.17 0.78
C LEU A 137 -17.15 1.33 0.51
N GLU A 138 -18.35 1.79 0.15
CA GLU A 138 -18.70 3.18 -0.18
C GLU A 138 -20.10 3.46 0.35
N ASP A 139 -20.33 4.62 0.99
CA ASP A 139 -21.63 5.02 1.54
C ASP A 139 -22.30 3.94 2.43
N GLY A 140 -21.48 3.20 3.18
CA GLY A 140 -21.93 2.13 4.06
C GLY A 140 -22.36 0.84 3.34
N VAL A 141 -22.17 0.72 2.03
CA VAL A 141 -22.50 -0.47 1.22
C VAL A 141 -21.23 -1.08 0.66
N VAL A 142 -21.14 -2.41 0.62
CA VAL A 142 -20.07 -3.12 -0.07
C VAL A 142 -20.59 -3.54 -1.44
N ASN A 143 -19.98 -3.03 -2.50
CA ASN A 143 -20.28 -3.39 -3.89
C ASN A 143 -19.08 -4.10 -4.51
N LEU A 144 -19.34 -5.18 -5.24
CA LEU A 144 -18.31 -5.88 -6.00
C LEU A 144 -18.25 -5.30 -7.41
N ARG A 145 -17.04 -5.00 -7.88
CA ARG A 145 -16.79 -4.57 -9.26
C ARG A 145 -15.47 -5.09 -9.77
N GLU A 146 -15.32 -5.01 -11.08
CA GLU A 146 -14.05 -5.23 -11.79
C GLU A 146 -13.49 -3.89 -12.22
N LEU A 147 -12.16 -3.76 -12.21
CA LEU A 147 -11.42 -2.62 -12.75
C LEU A 147 -10.37 -3.13 -13.73
N HIS A 148 -10.23 -2.42 -14.85
CA HIS A 148 -9.19 -2.63 -15.84
C HIS A 148 -8.25 -1.40 -15.86
N PRO A 149 -6.94 -1.54 -16.17
CA PRO A 149 -6.02 -0.41 -16.29
C PRO A 149 -6.53 0.74 -17.16
N GLU A 150 -7.29 0.42 -18.20
CA GLU A 150 -7.90 1.40 -19.12
C GLU A 150 -8.94 2.31 -18.43
N ASP A 151 -9.59 1.86 -17.35
CA ASP A 151 -10.48 2.70 -16.55
C ASP A 151 -9.73 3.88 -15.91
N ALA A 152 -8.43 3.68 -15.64
CA ALA A 152 -7.50 4.70 -15.17
C ALA A 152 -6.76 5.43 -16.31
N GLY A 153 -7.03 5.07 -17.58
CA GLY A 153 -6.32 5.61 -18.74
C GLY A 153 -4.89 5.10 -18.91
N LEU A 154 -4.56 3.95 -18.31
CA LEU A 154 -3.24 3.33 -18.39
C LEU A 154 -3.25 2.13 -19.35
N PRO A 155 -2.13 1.87 -20.06
CA PRO A 155 -2.01 0.68 -20.90
C PRO A 155 -1.82 -0.57 -20.04
N VAL A 156 -2.16 -1.72 -20.61
CA VAL A 156 -1.84 -3.03 -20.04
C VAL A 156 -0.35 -3.32 -20.26
N HIS A 157 0.33 -3.84 -19.23
CA HIS A 157 1.71 -4.33 -19.29
C HIS A 157 1.80 -5.81 -18.96
N SER A 158 2.84 -6.50 -19.42
CA SER A 158 3.05 -7.90 -19.02
C SER A 158 3.52 -8.00 -17.57
N PHE A 159 3.32 -9.16 -16.93
CA PHE A 159 3.77 -9.38 -15.55
C PHE A 159 5.30 -9.25 -15.42
N GLU A 160 6.05 -9.65 -16.45
CA GLU A 160 7.51 -9.54 -16.49
C GLU A 160 7.97 -8.08 -16.47
N ALA A 161 7.18 -7.15 -17.00
CA ALA A 161 7.50 -5.72 -17.02
C ALA A 161 7.43 -5.06 -15.63
N ILE A 162 6.79 -5.73 -14.66
CA ILE A 162 6.63 -5.23 -13.29
C ILE A 162 7.27 -6.15 -12.23
N ALA A 163 7.85 -7.27 -12.66
CA ALA A 163 8.40 -8.26 -11.75
C ALA A 163 9.50 -7.66 -10.87
N GLY A 164 9.33 -7.79 -9.56
CA GLY A 164 10.35 -7.44 -8.58
C GLY A 164 11.51 -8.43 -8.55
N GLY A 165 12.65 -7.98 -8.05
CA GLY A 165 13.86 -8.75 -7.91
C GLY A 165 14.39 -8.78 -6.48
N GLU A 166 15.72 -8.85 -6.36
CA GLU A 166 16.40 -8.72 -5.08
C GLU A 166 16.21 -7.30 -4.50
N PRO A 167 16.37 -7.10 -3.18
CA PRO A 167 16.17 -5.79 -2.56
C PRO A 167 16.90 -4.63 -3.25
N ALA A 168 18.13 -4.85 -3.74
CA ALA A 168 18.89 -3.83 -4.46
C ALA A 168 18.28 -3.47 -5.83
N GLU A 169 17.68 -4.44 -6.53
CA GLU A 169 17.02 -4.23 -7.81
C GLU A 169 15.73 -3.44 -7.63
N ASN A 170 14.93 -3.80 -6.62
CA ASN A 170 13.70 -3.09 -6.29
C ASN A 170 13.97 -1.63 -5.91
N THR A 171 15.02 -1.37 -5.13
CA THR A 171 15.43 0.00 -4.80
C THR A 171 15.84 0.80 -6.03
N ARG A 172 16.52 0.18 -6.99
CA ARG A 172 16.88 0.83 -8.26
C ARG A 172 15.63 1.16 -9.08
N HIS A 173 14.68 0.24 -9.21
CA HIS A 173 13.40 0.50 -9.89
C HIS A 173 12.62 1.62 -9.21
N PHE A 174 12.58 1.62 -7.88
CA PHE A 174 11.88 2.63 -7.11
C PHE A 174 12.55 4.01 -7.21
N LYS A 175 13.89 4.09 -7.21
CA LYS A 175 14.60 5.36 -7.47
C LYS A 175 14.34 5.87 -8.89
N ALA A 176 14.42 5.00 -9.89
CA ALA A 176 14.12 5.37 -11.28
C ALA A 176 12.68 5.89 -11.43
N LEU A 177 11.72 5.25 -10.76
CA LEU A 177 10.34 5.74 -10.67
C LEU A 177 10.29 7.16 -10.10
N LEU A 178 10.93 7.42 -8.96
CA LEU A 178 10.93 8.73 -8.30
C LEU A 178 11.64 9.82 -9.12
N ASP A 179 12.57 9.42 -10.00
CA ASP A 179 13.24 10.32 -10.96
C ASP A 179 12.43 10.49 -12.26
N GLY A 180 11.21 9.94 -12.33
CA GLY A 180 10.29 10.13 -13.45
C GLY A 180 10.50 9.17 -14.62
N VAL A 181 11.28 8.09 -14.47
CA VAL A 181 11.50 7.13 -15.56
C VAL A 181 10.19 6.41 -15.92
N LEU A 182 9.83 6.46 -17.20
CA LEU A 182 8.65 5.76 -17.74
C LEU A 182 8.90 4.25 -17.80
N SER A 183 7.95 3.46 -17.30
CA SER A 183 8.03 1.99 -17.27
C SER A 183 6.67 1.36 -16.91
N GLY A 184 6.48 0.07 -17.18
CA GLY A 184 5.31 -0.67 -16.68
C GLY A 184 5.22 -0.68 -15.16
N TYR A 185 6.37 -0.71 -14.47
CA TYR A 185 6.46 -0.53 -13.02
C TYR A 185 5.88 0.82 -12.56
N ARG A 186 6.19 1.90 -13.28
CA ARG A 186 5.61 3.23 -13.02
C ARG A 186 4.10 3.22 -13.19
N ASP A 187 3.59 2.64 -14.27
CA ASP A 187 2.15 2.59 -14.52
C ASP A 187 1.40 1.75 -13.46
N ALA A 188 1.99 0.65 -12.99
CA ALA A 188 1.44 -0.13 -11.87
C ALA A 188 1.35 0.69 -10.57
N VAL A 189 2.37 1.50 -10.27
CA VAL A 189 2.34 2.42 -9.12
C VAL A 189 1.30 3.53 -9.31
N LEU A 190 1.19 4.11 -10.51
CA LEU A 190 0.18 5.12 -10.82
C LEU A 190 -1.24 4.57 -10.63
N LEU A 191 -1.51 3.34 -11.07
CA LEU A 191 -2.82 2.69 -10.90
C LEU A 191 -3.22 2.55 -9.42
N ASN A 192 -2.33 2.01 -8.59
CA ASN A 192 -2.60 1.82 -7.17
C ASN A 192 -2.65 3.15 -6.40
N ALA A 193 -1.80 4.12 -6.76
CA ALA A 193 -1.84 5.46 -6.19
C ALA A 193 -3.15 6.18 -6.55
N ALA A 194 -3.61 6.09 -7.79
CA ALA A 194 -4.88 6.67 -8.24
C ALA A 194 -6.06 6.11 -7.45
N ALA A 195 -6.14 4.79 -7.27
CA ALA A 195 -7.17 4.17 -6.46
C ALA A 195 -7.11 4.62 -5.00
N ALA A 196 -5.92 4.71 -4.41
CA ALA A 196 -5.77 5.22 -3.04
C ALA A 196 -6.23 6.68 -2.92
N LEU A 197 -5.99 7.53 -3.93
CA LEU A 197 -6.46 8.92 -3.97
C LEU A 197 -7.99 9.01 -4.11
N VAL A 198 -8.61 8.13 -4.89
CA VAL A 198 -10.08 8.03 -5.00
C VAL A 198 -10.69 7.57 -3.67
N VAL A 199 -10.10 6.55 -3.03
CA VAL A 199 -10.53 6.08 -1.71
C VAL A 199 -10.36 7.16 -0.63
N ALA A 200 -9.33 8.00 -0.76
CA ALA A 200 -9.08 9.13 0.12
C ALA A 200 -9.99 10.35 -0.14
N ASP A 201 -10.87 10.31 -1.14
CA ASP A 201 -11.68 11.44 -1.62
C ASP A 201 -10.84 12.66 -2.06
N VAL A 202 -9.60 12.41 -2.49
CA VAL A 202 -8.66 13.43 -2.98
C VAL A 202 -8.75 13.58 -4.50
N ALA A 203 -9.03 12.48 -5.21
CA ALA A 203 -9.31 12.47 -6.64
C ALA A 203 -10.77 12.05 -6.90
N PRO A 204 -11.46 12.68 -7.86
CA PRO A 204 -12.85 12.34 -8.18
C PRO A 204 -12.99 11.01 -8.93
N ASP A 205 -11.95 10.60 -9.67
CA ASP A 205 -11.92 9.38 -10.46
C ASP A 205 -10.47 8.89 -10.67
N LEU A 206 -10.33 7.67 -11.23
CA LEU A 206 -9.03 7.04 -11.46
C LEU A 206 -8.15 7.81 -12.43
N LYS A 207 -8.72 8.40 -13.49
CA LYS A 207 -7.94 9.16 -14.49
C LYS A 207 -7.34 10.42 -13.87
N SER A 208 -8.14 11.16 -13.12
CA SER A 208 -7.69 12.31 -12.34
C SER A 208 -6.66 11.89 -11.28
N GLY A 209 -6.88 10.75 -10.63
CA GLY A 209 -5.92 10.18 -9.67
C GLY A 209 -4.57 9.84 -10.30
N VAL A 210 -4.56 9.29 -11.52
CA VAL A 210 -3.33 9.01 -12.28
C VAL A 210 -2.59 10.30 -12.58
N GLU A 211 -3.28 11.34 -13.05
CA GLU A 211 -2.63 12.61 -13.36
C GLU A 211 -2.06 13.30 -12.10
N MET A 212 -2.77 13.24 -10.97
CA MET A 212 -2.27 13.73 -9.69
C MET A 212 -1.04 12.94 -9.19
N ALA A 213 -1.03 11.62 -9.38
CA ALA A 213 0.10 10.78 -9.03
C ALA A 213 1.30 11.01 -9.95
N ARG A 214 1.05 11.20 -11.26
CA ARG A 214 2.04 11.53 -12.29
C ARG A 214 2.75 12.84 -11.95
N GLU A 215 1.99 13.90 -11.71
CA GLU A 215 2.53 15.20 -11.28
C GLU A 215 3.32 15.09 -9.97
N SER A 216 2.81 14.30 -9.01
CA SER A 216 3.51 14.10 -7.73
C SER A 216 4.88 13.43 -7.90
N ILE A 217 5.05 12.58 -8.92
CA ILE A 217 6.32 11.94 -9.24
C ILE A 217 7.20 12.92 -10.03
N ASP A 218 6.69 13.45 -11.14
CA ASP A 218 7.47 14.23 -12.10
C ASP A 218 7.95 15.58 -11.54
N SER A 219 7.19 16.19 -10.62
CA SER A 219 7.61 17.40 -9.90
C SER A 219 8.69 17.16 -8.84
N GLY A 220 8.99 15.90 -8.51
CA GLY A 220 9.87 15.51 -7.40
C GLY A 220 9.19 15.52 -6.02
N ALA A 221 7.93 15.94 -5.92
CA ALA A 221 7.22 16.05 -4.64
C ALA A 221 7.15 14.72 -3.88
N ALA A 222 7.02 13.59 -4.58
CA ALA A 222 7.04 12.25 -3.97
C ALA A 222 8.39 11.92 -3.33
N ARG A 223 9.49 12.23 -4.02
CA ARG A 223 10.86 12.05 -3.51
C ARG A 223 11.09 12.91 -2.27
N ASP A 224 10.67 14.17 -2.31
CA ASP A 224 10.83 15.10 -1.19
C ASP A 224 10.12 14.61 0.09
N ARG A 225 8.96 13.94 -0.05
CA ARG A 225 8.27 13.34 1.11
C ARG A 225 9.06 12.20 1.72
N ILE A 226 9.60 11.31 0.89
CA ILE A 226 10.42 10.18 1.33
C ILE A 226 11.68 10.67 2.06
N GLU A 227 12.37 11.67 1.49
CA GLU A 227 13.55 12.26 2.13
C GLU A 227 13.21 12.95 3.45
N LYS A 228 12.04 13.60 3.54
CA LYS A 228 11.59 14.23 4.78
C LYS A 228 11.28 13.20 5.86
N VAL A 229 10.60 12.10 5.52
CA VAL A 229 10.41 10.96 6.43
C VAL A 229 11.74 10.41 6.89
N ALA A 230 12.68 10.17 5.96
CA ALA A 230 14.01 9.69 6.29
C ALA A 230 14.69 10.59 7.33
N ARG A 231 14.69 11.91 7.12
CA ARG A 231 15.25 12.88 8.11
C ARG A 231 14.57 12.82 9.48
N ILE A 232 13.23 12.78 9.52
CA ILE A 232 12.47 12.75 10.79
C ILE A 232 12.76 11.43 11.54
N SER A 233 12.80 10.30 10.83
CA SER A 233 13.00 8.97 11.41
C SER A 233 14.37 8.76 12.08
N GLN A 234 15.35 9.65 11.81
CA GLN A 234 16.66 9.65 12.47
C GLN A 234 16.68 10.44 13.80
N THR A 235 15.62 11.19 14.09
CA THR A 235 15.51 11.93 15.35
C THR A 235 14.96 11.03 16.46
N LYS A 236 15.51 11.16 17.67
CA LYS A 236 15.07 10.41 18.86
C LYS A 236 13.70 10.87 19.34
#